data_AF-A0A165ZXN4-F1
#
_entry.id   AF-A0A165ZXN4-F1
#
_cell.length_a   1.000
_cell.length_b   1.000
_cell.length_c   1.000
_cell.angle_alpha   90.00
_cell.angle_beta   90.00
_cell.angle_gamma   90.00
#
_symmetry.space_group_name_H-M   'P 1'
#
loop_
_entity.id
_entity.type
_entity.pdbx_description
1 polymer ?
#
loop_
_entity_poly.entity_id
_entity_poly.type
_entity_poly.pdbx_seq_one_letter_code
_entity_poly.pdbx_strand_id
1 'polypeptide(L)'
;MSRTHTGAYLFRLLLQHPGYPLIALSLMPPYEKTEGHFEHDSPVATLRSIVDVRVFPLLLETVLLSIFTIQTIYFVYHRCSNAEAKPNTRAHRRPNVNSMLCLSICMYLLVLVYWVLDVIILRQELLVFLPEQFSSTPSPDVYETVTQMLGALWYAQAILQVLIWTASDIVALWRAYVVIGKVRWLKITTVIVLLVEIGVYLAKSETSSKRLIVQVPYLTAASTTVAVQILTTSLIAYKAWAVWKSRQGLFNGPGRVFRALAVLIESGVAYTLLWIWYFIATNDSILSWKITAWTDYYLMPITAMYPTLVVMIVTLQDIVLANVETSPGVPRTCPTARATTDGMEFKSYSEPEDASLE
;
A
#
# COMPACT_ATOMS: atom_id res chain seq x y z
N MET A 1 20.96 -28.58 8.95
CA MET A 1 20.75 -27.52 9.97
C MET A 1 21.92 -26.54 9.83
N SER A 2 21.73 -25.40 9.15
CA SER A 2 22.61 -24.20 9.13
C SER A 2 22.32 -23.40 7.85
N ARG A 3 21.34 -22.50 7.93
CA ARG A 3 21.01 -21.48 6.91
C ARG A 3 20.39 -20.28 7.63
N THR A 4 21.19 -19.54 8.38
CA THR A 4 20.72 -18.28 9.04
C THR A 4 21.77 -17.17 9.11
N HIS A 5 22.98 -17.32 8.56
CA HIS A 5 24.03 -16.28 8.69
C HIS A 5 24.18 -15.30 7.53
N THR A 6 23.50 -15.48 6.41
CA THR A 6 23.76 -14.67 5.20
C THR A 6 23.21 -13.23 5.28
N GLY A 7 22.23 -12.95 6.13
CA GLY A 7 21.62 -11.61 6.25
C GLY A 7 22.52 -10.56 6.94
N ALA A 8 23.34 -10.98 7.90
CA ALA A 8 24.18 -10.05 8.67
C ALA A 8 25.39 -9.51 7.87
N TYR A 9 25.86 -10.27 6.88
CA TYR A 9 27.01 -9.86 6.05
C TYR A 9 26.65 -8.81 5.02
N LEU A 10 25.44 -8.85 4.45
CA LEU A 10 24.98 -7.82 3.52
C LEU A 10 24.79 -6.46 4.21
N PHE A 11 24.32 -6.48 5.47
CA PHE A 11 24.19 -5.27 6.28
C PHE A 11 25.57 -4.68 6.68
N ARG A 12 26.57 -5.52 6.97
CA ARG A 12 27.95 -5.05 7.21
C ARG A 12 28.64 -4.52 5.96
N LEU A 13 28.43 -5.15 4.81
CA LEU A 13 29.01 -4.70 3.53
C LEU A 13 28.47 -3.34 3.07
N LEU A 14 27.19 -3.05 3.37
CA LEU A 14 26.61 -1.73 3.10
C LEU A 14 27.11 -0.64 4.05
N LEU A 15 27.53 -0.98 5.27
CA LEU A 15 28.02 -0.01 6.26
C LEU A 15 29.50 0.37 6.11
N GLN A 16 30.29 -0.38 5.33
CA GLN A 16 31.76 -0.27 5.34
C GLN A 16 32.34 0.55 4.18
N HIS A 17 31.51 1.18 3.34
CA HIS A 17 31.97 2.06 2.26
C HIS A 17 32.07 3.52 2.75
N PRO A 18 33.28 4.10 2.88
CA PRO A 18 33.52 5.41 3.51
C PRO A 18 33.15 6.63 2.64
N GLY A 19 32.23 6.48 1.67
CA GLY A 19 31.89 7.52 0.69
C GLY A 19 30.52 8.20 0.86
N TYR A 20 29.74 7.86 1.90
CA TYR A 20 28.34 8.27 2.03
C TYR A 20 27.99 9.54 2.85
N PRO A 21 28.90 10.31 3.49
CA PRO A 21 28.48 11.36 4.43
C PRO A 21 27.74 12.54 3.75
N LEU A 22 27.90 12.74 2.44
CA LEU A 22 27.29 13.87 1.71
C LEU A 22 25.84 13.65 1.26
N ILE A 23 25.35 12.41 1.20
CA ILE A 23 23.98 12.10 0.78
C ILE A 23 23.01 12.22 1.98
N ALA A 24 23.48 11.87 3.17
CA ALA A 24 22.75 12.04 4.43
C ALA A 24 22.42 13.52 4.72
N LEU A 25 23.33 14.43 4.37
CA LEU A 25 23.18 15.87 4.58
C LEU A 25 22.07 16.52 3.73
N SER A 26 21.62 15.87 2.66
CA SER A 26 20.55 16.38 1.78
C SER A 26 19.19 15.72 2.04
N LEU A 27 19.14 14.66 2.86
CA LEU A 27 17.93 13.99 3.35
C LEU A 27 17.60 14.39 4.79
N MET A 28 18.47 15.18 5.41
CA MET A 28 18.19 15.81 6.68
C MET A 28 16.92 16.68 6.50
N PRO A 29 15.95 16.63 7.43
CA PRO A 29 14.88 17.63 7.49
C PRO A 29 15.50 19.05 7.45
N PRO A 30 14.73 20.10 7.13
CA PRO A 30 15.24 21.45 6.93
C PRO A 30 15.62 22.12 8.26
N TYR A 31 16.59 21.56 8.98
CA TYR A 31 17.43 22.32 9.91
C TYR A 31 18.39 23.25 9.15
N GLU A 32 18.25 23.32 7.83
CA GLU A 32 18.96 24.27 6.98
C GLU A 32 18.32 25.67 6.97
N LYS A 33 17.77 26.11 8.11
CA LYS A 33 17.94 27.52 8.44
C LYS A 33 19.46 27.70 8.56
N THR A 34 20.06 28.49 7.68
CA THR A 34 21.47 28.87 7.77
C THR A 34 21.80 29.17 9.22
N GLU A 35 22.87 28.57 9.77
CA GLU A 35 23.18 28.54 11.21
C GLU A 35 22.98 29.91 11.92
N GLY A 36 23.21 31.01 11.22
CA GLY A 36 22.95 32.38 11.71
C GLY A 36 21.50 32.75 12.00
N HIS A 37 20.50 31.91 11.69
CA HIS A 37 19.10 32.15 12.06
C HIS A 37 18.70 31.48 13.38
N PHE A 38 19.49 30.52 13.88
CA PHE A 38 19.25 29.90 15.19
C PHE A 38 19.87 30.68 16.35
N GLU A 39 20.84 31.57 16.09
CA GLU A 39 21.48 32.38 17.13
C GLU A 39 20.52 33.32 17.88
N HIS A 40 19.32 33.56 17.35
CA HIS A 40 18.30 34.42 17.97
C HIS A 40 17.03 33.71 18.43
N ASP A 41 16.87 32.41 18.12
CA ASP A 41 15.67 31.68 18.52
C ASP A 41 15.83 31.17 19.97
N SER A 42 14.86 31.48 20.83
CA SER A 42 14.85 30.99 22.21
C SER A 42 14.88 29.44 22.24
N PRO A 43 15.61 28.81 23.19
CA PRO A 43 15.56 27.36 23.44
C PRO A 43 14.15 26.76 23.45
N VAL A 44 13.18 27.50 23.98
CA VAL A 44 11.77 27.09 24.06
C VAL A 44 11.12 27.06 22.68
N ALA A 45 11.47 27.98 21.78
CA ALA A 45 10.97 28.01 20.41
C ALA A 45 11.51 26.83 19.60
N THR A 46 12.79 26.50 19.75
CA THR A 46 13.41 25.32 19.12
C THR A 46 12.75 24.03 19.60
N LEU A 47 12.61 23.86 20.93
CA LEU A 47 11.93 22.70 21.50
C LEU A 47 10.50 22.56 20.98
N ARG A 48 9.73 23.67 20.96
CA ARG A 48 8.37 23.67 20.42
C ARG A 48 8.32 23.25 18.96
N SER A 49 9.26 23.74 18.15
CA SER A 49 9.36 23.35 16.73
C SER A 49 9.62 21.85 16.56
N ILE A 50 10.54 21.29 17.35
CA ILE A 50 10.84 19.84 17.34
C ILE A 50 9.60 19.04 17.72
N VAL A 51 8.91 19.43 18.80
CA VAL A 51 7.68 18.77 19.26
C VAL A 51 6.60 18.81 18.17
N ASP A 52 6.38 19.96 17.56
CA ASP A 52 5.34 20.16 16.53
C ASP A 52 5.59 19.34 15.25
N VAL A 53 6.85 19.10 14.90
CA VAL A 53 7.25 18.50 13.61
C VAL A 53 7.54 17.02 13.73
N ARG A 54 7.97 16.57 14.91
CA ARG A 54 8.40 15.18 15.11
C ARG A 54 7.50 14.44 16.07
N VAL A 55 7.31 14.97 17.28
CA VAL A 55 6.63 14.26 18.35
C VAL A 55 5.14 14.05 18.05
N PHE A 56 4.43 15.10 17.62
CA PHE A 56 3.01 14.96 17.31
C PHE A 56 2.73 14.09 16.07
N PRO A 57 3.46 14.25 14.95
CA PRO A 57 3.31 13.34 13.82
C PRO A 57 3.63 11.89 14.14
N LEU A 58 4.69 11.62 14.92
CA LEU A 58 5.01 10.25 15.36
C LEU A 58 3.91 9.66 16.25
N LEU A 59 3.25 10.48 17.06
CA LEU A 59 2.09 10.04 17.84
C LEU A 59 0.92 9.66 16.93
N LEU A 60 0.63 10.46 15.90
CA LEU A 60 -0.37 10.12 14.88
C LEU A 60 -0.01 8.83 14.14
N GLU A 61 1.25 8.67 13.73
CA GLU A 61 1.76 7.45 13.10
C GLU A 61 1.56 6.24 14.02
N THR A 62 1.86 6.37 15.32
CA THR A 62 1.68 5.30 16.33
C THR A 62 0.21 4.89 16.46
N VAL A 63 -0.72 5.85 16.41
CA VAL A 63 -2.16 5.55 16.39
C VAL A 63 -2.54 4.77 15.13
N LEU A 64 -2.06 5.19 13.96
CA LEU A 64 -2.31 4.50 12.69
C LEU A 64 -1.71 3.09 12.68
N LEU A 65 -0.49 2.91 13.19
CA LEU A 65 0.16 1.62 13.33
C LEU A 65 -0.61 0.70 14.29
N SER A 66 -1.19 1.25 15.35
CA SER A 66 -2.04 0.50 16.28
C SER A 66 -3.30 -0.02 15.58
N ILE A 67 -3.97 0.83 14.79
CA ILE A 67 -5.12 0.43 13.97
C ILE A 67 -4.69 -0.66 12.96
N PHE A 68 -3.55 -0.48 12.30
CA PHE A 68 -3.04 -1.46 11.34
C PHE A 68 -2.70 -2.80 12.00
N THR A 69 -2.19 -2.77 13.24
CA THR A 69 -1.93 -3.97 14.04
C THR A 69 -3.22 -4.72 14.34
N ILE A 70 -4.26 -4.03 14.82
CA ILE A 70 -5.58 -4.63 15.09
C ILE A 70 -6.15 -5.24 13.80
N GLN A 71 -6.09 -4.51 12.69
CA GLN A 71 -6.57 -4.97 11.40
C GLN A 71 -5.83 -6.23 10.93
N THR A 72 -4.50 -6.26 11.06
CA THR A 72 -3.66 -7.40 10.67
C THR A 72 -3.97 -8.61 11.54
N ILE A 73 -4.09 -8.43 12.86
CA ILE A 73 -4.48 -9.50 13.80
C ILE A 73 -5.86 -10.05 13.45
N TYR A 74 -6.85 -9.18 13.24
CA TYR A 74 -8.20 -9.58 12.84
C TYR A 74 -8.19 -10.39 11.54
N PHE A 75 -7.44 -9.91 10.53
CA PHE A 75 -7.34 -10.58 9.24
C PHE A 75 -6.69 -11.96 9.35
N VAL A 76 -5.60 -12.09 10.13
CA VAL A 76 -4.94 -13.36 10.42
C VAL A 76 -5.86 -14.30 11.18
N TYR A 77 -6.46 -13.84 12.29
CA TYR A 77 -7.36 -14.62 13.13
C TYR A 77 -8.53 -15.18 12.32
N HIS A 78 -9.22 -14.30 11.58
CA HIS A 78 -10.35 -14.67 10.74
C HIS A 78 -9.94 -15.64 9.62
N ARG A 79 -8.71 -15.57 9.12
CA ARG A 79 -8.19 -16.51 8.13
C ARG A 79 -7.90 -17.87 8.73
N CYS A 80 -7.31 -17.91 9.93
CA CYS A 80 -7.01 -19.13 10.67
C CYS A 80 -8.30 -19.88 11.06
N SER A 81 -9.29 -19.18 11.62
CA SER A 81 -10.55 -19.81 12.04
C SER A 81 -11.32 -20.44 10.87
N ASN A 82 -11.31 -19.78 9.70
CA ASN A 82 -11.93 -20.32 8.48
C ASN A 82 -11.16 -21.49 7.85
N ALA A 83 -9.86 -21.65 8.15
CA ALA A 83 -9.07 -22.75 7.63
C ALA A 83 -9.50 -24.09 8.23
N GLU A 84 -9.91 -24.09 9.50
CA GLU A 84 -10.29 -25.28 10.27
C GLU A 84 -11.67 -25.82 9.87
N ALA A 85 -12.62 -24.95 9.49
CA ALA A 85 -14.01 -25.34 9.30
C ALA A 85 -14.31 -26.24 8.08
N LYS A 86 -13.42 -26.35 7.07
CA LYS A 86 -13.69 -27.12 5.82
C LYS A 86 -12.44 -27.78 5.23
N PRO A 87 -12.02 -28.96 5.72
CA PRO A 87 -10.84 -29.68 5.22
C PRO A 87 -11.04 -30.34 3.84
N ASN A 88 -12.23 -30.85 3.48
CA ASN A 88 -12.32 -31.86 2.41
C ASN A 88 -12.70 -31.41 0.98
N THR A 89 -13.09 -30.16 0.71
CA THR A 89 -13.69 -29.83 -0.62
C THR A 89 -13.04 -28.70 -1.44
N ARG A 90 -11.90 -28.12 -1.05
CA ARG A 90 -11.39 -26.90 -1.73
C ARG A 90 -9.87 -26.85 -1.98
N ALA A 91 -9.27 -27.94 -2.43
CA ALA A 91 -7.84 -27.97 -2.77
C ALA A 91 -7.45 -27.06 -3.97
N HIS A 92 -8.36 -26.81 -4.92
CA HIS A 92 -7.97 -26.17 -6.20
C HIS A 92 -8.10 -24.64 -6.30
N ARG A 93 -8.77 -23.95 -5.35
CA ARG A 93 -9.02 -22.49 -5.47
C ARG A 93 -8.23 -21.60 -4.48
N ARG A 94 -7.34 -22.17 -3.65
CA ARG A 94 -6.70 -21.45 -2.52
C ARG A 94 -5.34 -20.73 -2.75
N PRO A 95 -4.58 -20.87 -3.86
CA PRO A 95 -3.19 -20.39 -3.87
C PRO A 95 -3.06 -18.85 -3.74
N ASN A 96 -3.99 -18.09 -4.31
CA ASN A 96 -3.87 -16.63 -4.36
C ASN A 96 -4.13 -15.94 -3.02
N VAL A 97 -4.94 -16.54 -2.14
CA VAL A 97 -5.33 -15.90 -0.86
C VAL A 97 -4.19 -15.94 0.15
N ASN A 98 -3.39 -17.01 0.15
CA ASN A 98 -2.24 -17.12 1.05
C ASN A 98 -1.12 -16.15 0.63
N SER A 99 -0.95 -15.92 -0.67
CA SER A 99 -0.04 -14.90 -1.19
C SER A 99 -0.42 -13.49 -0.74
N MET A 100 -1.71 -13.14 -0.79
CA MET A 100 -2.24 -11.86 -0.28
C MET A 100 -1.99 -11.67 1.22
N LEU A 101 -2.23 -12.72 2.03
CA LEU A 101 -1.95 -12.65 3.47
C LEU A 101 -0.45 -12.46 3.74
N CYS A 102 0.41 -13.20 3.05
CA CYS A 102 1.86 -13.05 3.17
C CYS A 102 2.30 -11.62 2.83
N LEU A 103 1.74 -11.05 1.76
CA LEU A 103 2.04 -9.68 1.35
C LEU A 103 1.55 -8.64 2.38
N SER A 104 0.34 -8.83 2.92
CA SER A 104 -0.20 -8.00 4.00
C SER A 104 0.69 -8.02 5.25
N ILE A 105 1.16 -9.20 5.68
CA ILE A 105 2.06 -9.35 6.83
C ILE A 105 3.41 -8.71 6.52
N CYS A 106 3.93 -8.90 5.31
CA CYS A 106 5.18 -8.26 4.88
C CYS A 106 5.09 -6.73 4.95
N MET A 107 4.01 -6.15 4.43
CA MET A 107 3.75 -4.70 4.47
C MET A 107 3.64 -4.18 5.90
N TYR A 108 2.96 -4.92 6.79
CA TYR A 108 2.89 -4.60 8.21
C TYR A 108 4.28 -4.59 8.86
N LEU A 109 5.10 -5.61 8.59
CA LEU A 109 6.46 -5.69 9.13
C LEU A 109 7.35 -4.56 8.59
N LEU A 110 7.23 -4.19 7.31
CA LEU A 110 7.98 -3.08 6.74
C LEU A 110 7.64 -1.75 7.43
N VAL A 111 6.36 -1.44 7.64
CA VAL A 111 5.95 -0.23 8.37
C VAL A 111 6.35 -0.31 9.84
N LEU A 112 6.27 -1.47 10.48
CA LEU A 112 6.72 -1.61 11.86
C LEU A 112 8.21 -1.28 11.99
N VAL A 113 9.05 -1.77 11.07
CA VAL A 113 10.48 -1.43 11.05
C VAL A 113 10.69 0.04 10.77
N TYR A 114 9.93 0.63 9.82
CA TYR A 114 9.97 2.06 9.52
C TYR A 114 9.68 2.91 10.77
N TRP A 115 8.56 2.64 11.45
CA TRP A 115 8.19 3.32 12.70
C TRP A 115 9.23 3.16 13.82
N VAL A 116 9.84 1.97 13.95
CA VAL A 116 10.93 1.76 14.93
C VAL A 116 12.12 2.67 14.61
N LEU A 117 12.45 2.87 13.33
CA LEU A 117 13.51 3.81 12.94
C LEU A 117 13.14 5.25 13.31
N ASP A 118 11.89 5.68 13.08
CA ASP A 118 11.44 7.02 13.48
C ASP A 118 11.53 7.25 15.00
N VAL A 119 11.17 6.25 15.81
CA VAL A 119 11.33 6.31 17.27
C VAL A 119 12.81 6.40 17.66
N ILE A 120 13.70 5.65 16.99
CA ILE A 120 15.14 5.70 17.26
C ILE A 120 15.70 7.07 16.88
N ILE A 121 15.33 7.61 15.72
CA ILE A 121 15.77 8.93 15.24
C ILE A 121 15.31 10.01 16.23
N LEU A 122 14.03 10.02 16.60
CA LEU A 122 13.50 10.98 17.57
C LEU A 122 14.23 10.88 18.91
N ARG A 123 14.51 9.66 19.39
CA ARG A 123 15.24 9.45 20.63
C ARG A 123 16.66 10.04 20.55
N GLN A 124 17.37 9.86 19.44
CA GLN A 124 18.72 10.42 19.25
C GLN A 124 18.68 11.95 19.17
N GLU A 125 17.71 12.52 18.44
CA GLU A 125 17.51 13.97 18.37
C GLU A 125 17.21 14.55 19.77
N LEU A 126 16.35 13.92 20.57
CA LEU A 126 15.98 14.43 21.89
C LEU A 126 17.04 14.21 22.97
N LEU A 127 17.74 13.07 22.96
CA LEU A 127 18.67 12.71 24.04
C LEU A 127 20.11 13.13 23.79
N VAL A 128 20.53 13.28 22.53
CA VAL A 128 21.93 13.58 22.20
C VAL A 128 22.04 14.98 21.60
N PHE A 129 21.21 15.28 20.60
CA PHE A 129 21.32 16.55 19.89
C PHE A 129 20.81 17.74 20.72
N LEU A 130 19.66 17.58 21.37
CA LEU A 130 19.06 18.67 22.15
C LEU A 130 19.95 19.13 23.34
N PRO A 131 20.52 18.24 24.17
CA PRO A 131 21.40 18.69 25.26
C PRO A 131 22.69 19.33 24.76
N GLU A 132 23.28 18.82 23.68
CA GLU A 132 24.51 19.36 23.10
C GLU A 132 24.30 20.78 22.57
N GLN A 133 23.14 21.06 21.96
CA GLN A 133 22.77 22.42 21.53
C GLN A 133 22.63 23.41 22.70
N PHE A 134 22.30 22.93 23.89
CA PHE A 134 22.21 23.77 25.09
C PHE A 134 23.51 23.81 25.90
N SER A 135 24.52 23.05 25.50
CA SER A 135 25.84 23.09 26.14
C SER A 135 26.56 24.39 25.78
N SER A 136 27.25 25.00 26.76
CA SER A 136 28.03 26.22 26.51
C SER A 136 29.32 25.99 25.73
N THR A 137 29.72 24.73 25.55
CA THR A 137 30.97 24.32 24.90
C THR A 137 30.71 23.09 24.01
N PRO A 138 30.09 23.28 22.83
CA PRO A 138 29.75 22.17 21.95
C PRO A 138 31.02 21.47 21.43
N SER A 139 31.05 20.14 21.53
CA SER A 139 32.15 19.30 21.08
C SER A 139 31.97 18.93 19.60
N PRO A 140 32.87 19.34 18.68
CA PRO A 140 32.72 19.08 17.26
C PRO A 140 32.69 17.58 16.92
N ASP A 141 33.44 16.76 17.66
CA ASP A 141 33.56 15.31 17.42
C ASP A 141 32.25 14.54 17.62
N VAL A 142 31.40 15.01 18.55
CA VAL A 142 30.11 14.38 18.85
C VAL A 142 29.14 14.62 17.71
N TYR A 143 29.14 15.83 17.14
CA TYR A 143 28.28 16.21 16.04
C TYR A 143 28.55 15.38 14.78
N GLU A 144 29.83 15.17 14.44
CA GLU A 144 30.19 14.39 13.26
C GLU A 144 29.74 12.92 13.39
N THR A 145 29.99 12.33 14.56
CA THR A 145 29.59 10.94 14.85
C THR A 145 28.07 10.75 14.79
N VAL A 146 27.32 11.66 15.42
CA VAL A 146 25.85 11.64 15.43
C VAL A 146 25.30 11.82 14.02
N THR A 147 25.84 12.78 13.27
CA THR A 147 25.44 13.04 11.87
C THR A 147 25.64 11.80 10.99
N GLN A 148 26.76 11.10 11.16
CA GLN A 148 27.05 9.87 10.41
C GLN A 148 26.04 8.74 10.76
N MET A 149 25.74 8.57 12.05
CA MET A 149 24.76 7.55 12.50
C MET A 149 23.35 7.87 12.01
N LEU A 150 22.88 9.12 12.15
CA LEU A 150 21.57 9.54 11.64
C LEU A 150 21.50 9.36 10.13
N GLY A 151 22.56 9.69 9.40
CA GLY A 151 22.63 9.49 7.96
C GLY A 151 22.34 8.06 7.51
N ALA A 152 22.88 7.08 8.23
CA ALA A 152 22.60 5.67 7.96
C ALA A 152 21.14 5.28 8.25
N LEU A 153 20.55 5.82 9.33
CA LEU A 153 19.14 5.60 9.68
C LEU A 153 18.20 6.20 8.64
N TRP A 154 18.45 7.45 8.22
CA TRP A 154 17.69 8.12 7.15
C TRP A 154 17.76 7.34 5.83
N TYR A 155 18.94 6.82 5.49
CA TYR A 155 19.09 5.99 4.30
C TYR A 155 18.32 4.66 4.40
N ALA A 156 18.31 4.01 5.56
CA ALA A 156 17.51 2.81 5.77
C ALA A 156 16.00 3.12 5.67
N GLN A 157 15.55 4.22 6.26
CA GLN A 157 14.17 4.70 6.18
C GLN A 157 13.75 4.99 4.73
N ALA A 158 14.63 5.64 3.96
CA ALA A 158 14.45 5.86 2.54
C ALA A 158 14.23 4.55 1.76
N ILE A 159 15.05 3.52 2.00
CA ILE A 159 14.89 2.23 1.34
C ILE A 159 13.55 1.58 1.72
N LEU A 160 13.19 1.61 3.01
CA LEU A 160 11.92 1.03 3.48
C LEU A 160 10.71 1.72 2.86
N GLN A 161 10.74 3.05 2.75
CA GLN A 161 9.72 3.85 2.08
C GLN A 161 9.48 3.38 0.65
N VAL A 162 10.56 3.17 -0.12
CA VAL A 162 10.48 2.66 -1.48
C VAL A 162 9.86 1.28 -1.52
N LEU A 163 10.34 0.38 -0.68
CA LEU A 163 9.81 -0.98 -0.62
C LEU A 163 8.31 -0.99 -0.31
N ILE A 164 7.84 -0.12 0.58
CA ILE A 164 6.43 0.06 0.92
C ILE A 164 5.63 0.57 -0.29
N TRP A 165 6.12 1.61 -0.97
CA TRP A 165 5.47 2.17 -2.17
C TRP A 165 5.38 1.17 -3.31
N THR A 166 6.50 0.54 -3.65
CA THR A 166 6.61 -0.51 -4.66
C THR A 166 5.66 -1.67 -4.37
N ALA A 167 5.63 -2.16 -3.12
CA ALA A 167 4.75 -3.26 -2.74
C ALA A 167 3.27 -2.86 -2.80
N SER A 168 2.92 -1.60 -2.46
CA SER A 168 1.59 -1.04 -2.68
C SER A 168 1.20 -1.08 -4.17
N ASP A 169 2.10 -0.68 -5.06
CA ASP A 169 1.86 -0.64 -6.50
C ASP A 169 1.72 -2.04 -7.11
N ILE A 170 2.51 -3.02 -6.64
CA ILE A 170 2.33 -4.43 -6.99
C ILE A 170 0.92 -4.90 -6.61
N VAL A 171 0.38 -4.51 -5.45
CA VAL A 171 -0.98 -4.89 -5.04
C VAL A 171 -2.04 -4.24 -5.94
N ALA A 172 -1.88 -2.95 -6.25
CA ALA A 172 -2.81 -2.24 -7.13
C ALA A 172 -2.84 -2.84 -8.54
N LEU A 173 -1.68 -3.19 -9.09
CA LEU A 173 -1.54 -3.90 -10.36
C LEU A 173 -2.13 -5.30 -10.28
N TRP A 174 -1.81 -6.07 -9.24
CA TRP A 174 -2.41 -7.39 -9.02
C TRP A 174 -3.94 -7.34 -8.98
N ARG A 175 -4.51 -6.31 -8.35
CA ARG A 175 -5.95 -6.11 -8.29
C ARG A 175 -6.56 -5.90 -9.68
N ALA A 176 -5.95 -5.03 -10.49
CA ALA A 176 -6.36 -4.85 -11.88
C ALA A 176 -6.20 -6.15 -12.70
N TYR A 177 -5.13 -6.91 -12.46
CA TYR A 177 -4.87 -8.21 -13.12
C TYR A 177 -5.99 -9.22 -12.86
N VAL A 178 -6.41 -9.34 -11.60
CA VAL A 178 -7.48 -10.25 -11.18
C VAL A 178 -8.81 -9.80 -11.76
N VAL A 179 -9.13 -8.50 -11.71
CA VAL A 179 -10.38 -7.96 -12.24
C VAL A 179 -10.45 -8.15 -13.75
N ILE A 180 -9.40 -7.84 -14.51
CA ILE A 180 -9.40 -7.88 -15.99
C ILE A 180 -9.39 -9.29 -16.56
N GLY A 181 -8.90 -10.29 -15.83
CA GLY A 181 -8.92 -11.68 -16.27
C GLY A 181 -7.60 -12.13 -16.90
N LYS A 182 -6.52 -12.00 -16.13
CA LYS A 182 -5.20 -12.62 -16.41
C LYS A 182 -4.48 -12.18 -17.69
N VAL A 183 -4.71 -10.96 -18.17
CA VAL A 183 -4.01 -10.40 -19.35
C VAL A 183 -2.49 -10.41 -19.18
N ARG A 184 -1.75 -10.94 -20.18
CA ARG A 184 -0.28 -11.08 -20.11
C ARG A 184 0.44 -9.73 -20.03
N TRP A 185 -0.06 -8.72 -20.74
CA TRP A 185 0.51 -7.37 -20.78
C TRP A 185 0.69 -6.75 -19.39
N LEU A 186 -0.25 -6.96 -18.46
CA LEU A 186 -0.17 -6.35 -17.14
C LEU A 186 0.96 -6.93 -16.26
N LYS A 187 1.33 -8.20 -16.49
CA LYS A 187 2.53 -8.78 -15.85
C LYS A 187 3.79 -8.09 -16.34
N ILE A 188 3.86 -7.82 -17.64
CA ILE A 188 4.98 -7.12 -18.27
C ILE A 188 5.05 -5.69 -17.70
N THR A 189 3.93 -4.98 -17.62
CA THR A 189 3.86 -3.64 -16.99
C THR A 189 4.36 -3.66 -15.55
N THR A 190 3.98 -4.67 -14.75
CA THR A 190 4.45 -4.79 -13.35
C THR A 190 5.98 -4.93 -13.29
N VAL A 191 6.56 -5.77 -14.14
CA VAL A 191 8.02 -5.93 -14.20
C VAL A 191 8.70 -4.65 -14.67
N ILE A 192 8.13 -3.96 -15.66
CA ILE A 192 8.68 -2.67 -16.16
C ILE A 192 8.66 -1.61 -15.05
N VAL A 193 7.55 -1.45 -14.33
CA VAL A 193 7.44 -0.48 -13.22
C VAL A 193 8.51 -0.76 -12.17
N LEU A 194 8.69 -2.02 -11.78
CA LEU A 194 9.74 -2.41 -10.83
C LEU A 194 11.15 -2.08 -11.34
N LEU A 195 11.43 -2.35 -12.61
CA LEU A 195 12.73 -2.03 -13.21
C LEU A 195 12.97 -0.53 -13.31
N VAL A 196 11.93 0.26 -13.62
CA VAL A 196 12.00 1.72 -13.65
C VAL A 196 12.28 2.27 -12.25
N GLU A 197 11.56 1.82 -11.24
CA GLU A 197 11.78 2.23 -9.85
C GLU A 197 13.21 1.91 -9.39
N ILE A 198 13.65 0.65 -9.56
CA ILE A 198 15.02 0.23 -9.21
C ILE A 198 16.05 1.04 -10.01
N GLY A 199 15.83 1.27 -11.30
CA GLY A 199 16.71 2.05 -12.16
C GLY A 199 16.88 3.50 -11.70
N VAL A 200 15.79 4.15 -11.27
CA VAL A 200 15.81 5.50 -10.69
C VAL A 200 16.65 5.55 -9.41
N TYR A 201 16.59 4.50 -8.57
CA TYR A 201 17.43 4.42 -7.37
C TYR A 201 18.91 4.16 -7.68
N LEU A 202 19.22 3.30 -8.66
CA LEU A 202 20.60 2.98 -9.02
C LEU A 202 21.31 4.12 -9.75
N ALA A 203 20.61 4.85 -10.64
CA ALA A 203 21.16 5.97 -11.41
C ALA A 203 21.71 7.11 -10.52
N LYS A 204 21.23 7.18 -9.26
CA LYS A 204 21.69 8.13 -8.25
C LYS A 204 23.15 7.92 -7.83
N SER A 205 23.69 6.71 -7.99
CA SER A 205 25.00 6.35 -7.41
C SER A 205 26.20 6.97 -8.13
N GLU A 206 26.07 7.49 -9.36
CA GLU A 206 27.22 7.94 -10.17
C GLU A 206 27.36 9.46 -10.30
N THR A 207 26.31 10.24 -10.05
CA THR A 207 26.37 11.69 -10.25
C THR A 207 26.74 12.40 -8.94
N SER A 208 28.01 12.82 -8.81
CA SER A 208 28.58 13.47 -7.61
C SER A 208 28.26 14.98 -7.47
N SER A 209 27.18 15.49 -8.08
CA SER A 209 26.84 16.92 -8.01
C SER A 209 25.82 17.23 -6.91
N LYS A 210 26.26 18.00 -5.92
CA LYS A 210 25.62 18.24 -4.62
C LYS A 210 24.15 18.75 -4.74
N ARG A 211 23.27 18.21 -3.87
CA ARG A 211 21.86 18.56 -3.57
C ARG A 211 20.73 18.21 -4.54
N LEU A 212 20.78 18.58 -5.82
CA LEU A 212 19.63 18.37 -6.72
C LEU A 212 19.29 16.88 -6.97
N ILE A 213 20.21 15.99 -6.62
CA ILE A 213 20.18 14.56 -6.96
C ILE A 213 19.30 13.74 -5.99
N VAL A 214 18.99 14.26 -4.79
CA VAL A 214 18.28 13.48 -3.77
C VAL A 214 16.76 13.60 -3.87
N GLN A 215 16.22 14.76 -4.24
CA GLN A 215 14.78 14.99 -4.33
C GLN A 215 14.14 14.42 -5.61
N VAL A 216 14.87 14.43 -6.74
CA VAL A 216 14.35 13.97 -8.04
C VAL A 216 13.89 12.51 -8.02
N PRO A 217 14.63 11.54 -7.42
CA PRO A 217 14.19 10.15 -7.32
C PRO A 217 12.87 9.96 -6.59
N TYR A 218 12.63 10.68 -5.49
CA TYR A 218 11.38 10.56 -4.72
C TYR A 218 10.19 11.07 -5.50
N LEU A 219 10.34 12.23 -6.15
CA LEU A 219 9.26 12.81 -6.96
C LEU A 219 8.97 11.94 -8.18
N THR A 220 10.00 11.32 -8.76
CA THR A 220 9.87 10.36 -9.86
C THR A 220 9.17 9.07 -9.40
N ALA A 221 9.52 8.55 -8.23
CA ALA A 221 8.86 7.38 -7.67
C ALA A 221 7.38 7.68 -7.33
N ALA A 222 7.11 8.79 -6.64
CA ALA A 222 5.75 9.20 -6.29
C ALA A 222 4.87 9.45 -7.53
N SER A 223 5.40 10.09 -8.58
CA SER A 223 4.68 10.28 -9.84
C SER A 223 4.42 8.96 -10.58
N THR A 224 5.37 8.03 -10.53
CA THR A 224 5.17 6.66 -11.05
C THR A 224 4.05 5.96 -10.30
N THR A 225 4.03 6.03 -8.98
CA THR A 225 2.96 5.49 -8.14
C THR A 225 1.59 6.11 -8.49
N VAL A 226 1.49 7.45 -8.59
CA VAL A 226 0.27 8.13 -9.03
C VAL A 226 -0.20 7.60 -10.39
N ALA A 227 0.70 7.48 -11.37
CA ALA A 227 0.38 6.97 -12.70
C ALA A 227 -0.13 5.53 -12.65
N VAL A 228 0.51 4.66 -11.85
CA VAL A 228 0.09 3.27 -11.65
C VAL A 228 -1.30 3.21 -10.99
N GLN A 229 -1.59 4.06 -10.00
CA GLN A 229 -2.91 4.10 -9.36
C GLN A 229 -4.00 4.59 -10.30
N ILE A 230 -3.75 5.64 -11.09
CA ILE A 230 -4.69 6.13 -12.11
C ILE A 230 -4.95 5.06 -13.16
N LEU A 231 -3.88 4.42 -13.68
CA LEU A 231 -3.98 3.37 -14.69
C LEU A 231 -4.80 2.19 -14.18
N THR A 232 -4.46 1.67 -13.00
CA THR A 232 -5.15 0.51 -12.42
C THR A 232 -6.62 0.80 -12.14
N THR A 233 -6.92 1.96 -11.55
CA THR A 233 -8.30 2.38 -11.26
C THR A 233 -9.11 2.57 -12.55
N SER A 234 -8.52 3.18 -13.58
CA SER A 234 -9.16 3.37 -14.89
C SER A 234 -9.47 2.03 -15.57
N LEU A 235 -8.54 1.08 -15.53
CA LEU A 235 -8.75 -0.26 -16.11
C LEU A 235 -9.87 -1.04 -15.40
N ILE A 236 -9.92 -0.93 -14.07
CA ILE A 236 -10.98 -1.52 -13.25
C ILE A 236 -12.34 -0.89 -13.61
N ALA A 237 -12.40 0.45 -13.66
CA ALA A 237 -13.61 1.19 -14.01
C ALA A 237 -14.09 0.89 -15.43
N TYR A 238 -13.18 0.82 -16.40
CA TYR A 238 -13.50 0.43 -17.78
C TYR A 238 -14.13 -0.96 -17.84
N LYS A 239 -13.56 -1.94 -17.11
CA LYS A 239 -14.15 -3.28 -17.08
C LYS A 239 -15.50 -3.29 -16.36
N ALA A 240 -15.66 -2.53 -15.29
CA ALA A 240 -16.95 -2.37 -14.61
C ALA A 240 -18.02 -1.87 -15.57
N TRP A 241 -17.69 -0.83 -16.33
CA TRP A 241 -18.53 -0.24 -17.34
C TRP A 241 -18.88 -1.23 -18.45
N ALA A 242 -17.90 -1.96 -18.99
CA ALA A 242 -18.13 -2.94 -20.04
C ALA A 242 -19.08 -4.07 -19.58
N VAL A 243 -18.89 -4.57 -18.35
CA VAL A 243 -19.79 -5.59 -17.76
C VAL A 243 -21.19 -5.03 -17.53
N TRP A 244 -21.30 -3.78 -17.06
CA TRP A 244 -22.58 -3.12 -16.87
C TRP A 244 -23.34 -2.94 -18.19
N LYS A 245 -22.67 -2.42 -19.23
CA LYS A 245 -23.24 -2.23 -20.57
C LYS A 245 -23.71 -3.55 -21.19
N SER A 246 -22.92 -4.63 -21.05
CA SER A 246 -23.30 -5.96 -21.55
C SER A 246 -24.55 -6.54 -20.85
N ARG A 247 -24.91 -6.05 -19.66
CA ARG A 247 -25.99 -6.59 -18.83
C ARG A 247 -27.19 -5.67 -18.68
N GLN A 248 -27.19 -4.52 -19.34
CA GLN A 248 -28.18 -3.46 -19.18
C GLN A 248 -29.63 -3.88 -19.57
N GLY A 249 -29.84 -5.08 -20.11
CA GLY A 249 -31.18 -5.63 -20.41
C GLY A 249 -31.56 -6.92 -19.68
N LEU A 250 -30.70 -7.51 -18.85
CA LEU A 250 -30.93 -8.87 -18.31
C LEU A 250 -31.22 -8.97 -16.81
N PHE A 251 -31.01 -7.91 -16.02
CA PHE A 251 -31.13 -8.01 -14.55
C PHE A 251 -31.89 -6.84 -13.92
N ASN A 252 -33.00 -7.17 -13.25
CA ASN A 252 -33.63 -6.32 -12.25
C ASN A 252 -32.83 -6.38 -10.94
N GLY A 253 -31.69 -5.68 -10.88
CA GLY A 253 -30.98 -5.42 -9.63
C GLY A 253 -29.44 -5.36 -9.73
N PRO A 254 -28.78 -4.55 -8.89
CA PRO A 254 -27.32 -4.46 -8.85
C PRO A 254 -26.71 -5.76 -8.31
N GLY A 255 -26.18 -6.59 -9.20
CA GLY A 255 -25.57 -7.86 -8.83
C GLY A 255 -24.38 -7.69 -7.87
N ARG A 256 -24.13 -8.71 -7.03
CA ARG A 256 -23.01 -8.83 -6.06
C ARG A 256 -21.67 -8.28 -6.57
N VAL A 257 -21.31 -8.64 -7.80
CA VAL A 257 -20.04 -8.25 -8.42
C VAL A 257 -19.96 -6.74 -8.61
N PHE A 258 -21.07 -6.08 -8.90
CA PHE A 258 -21.11 -4.63 -9.12
C PHE A 258 -20.85 -3.86 -7.82
N ARG A 259 -21.41 -4.31 -6.69
CA ARG A 259 -21.17 -3.68 -5.38
C ARG A 259 -19.70 -3.81 -4.96
N ALA A 260 -19.11 -4.99 -5.11
CA ALA A 260 -17.70 -5.20 -4.81
C ALA A 260 -16.79 -4.35 -5.70
N LEU A 261 -17.13 -4.25 -6.98
CA LEU A 261 -16.38 -3.46 -7.95
C LEU A 261 -16.52 -1.95 -7.71
N ALA A 262 -17.68 -1.48 -7.28
CA ALA A 262 -17.91 -0.09 -6.89
C ALA A 262 -17.02 0.29 -5.69
N VAL A 263 -17.03 -0.51 -4.61
CA VAL A 263 -16.17 -0.26 -3.44
C VAL A 263 -14.69 -0.28 -3.81
N LEU A 264 -14.31 -1.13 -4.77
CA LEU A 264 -12.94 -1.22 -5.27
C LEU A 264 -12.55 0.03 -6.10
N ILE A 265 -13.47 0.60 -6.88
CA ILE A 265 -13.28 1.85 -7.60
C ILE A 265 -13.21 3.03 -6.63
N GLU A 266 -14.15 3.12 -5.69
CA GLU A 266 -14.21 4.19 -4.68
C GLU A 266 -12.92 4.25 -3.84
N SER A 267 -12.45 3.08 -3.38
CA SER A 267 -11.18 2.99 -2.66
C SER A 267 -9.97 3.30 -3.56
N GLY A 268 -10.01 2.96 -4.85
CA GLY A 268 -8.98 3.37 -5.84
C GLY A 268 -8.90 4.88 -6.02
N VAL A 269 -10.04 5.54 -6.14
CA VAL A 269 -10.15 7.00 -6.27
C VAL A 269 -9.68 7.69 -5.00
N ALA A 270 -10.14 7.25 -3.83
CA ALA A 270 -9.71 7.82 -2.54
C ALA A 270 -8.19 7.74 -2.36
N TYR A 271 -7.59 6.62 -2.74
CA TYR A 271 -6.14 6.43 -2.68
C TYR A 271 -5.38 7.30 -3.68
N THR A 272 -5.91 7.46 -4.90
CA THR A 272 -5.35 8.38 -5.91
C THR A 272 -5.37 9.83 -5.41
N LEU A 273 -6.48 10.26 -4.79
CA LEU A 273 -6.58 11.59 -4.18
C LEU A 273 -5.58 11.78 -3.04
N LEU A 274 -5.36 10.74 -2.23
CA LEU A 274 -4.36 10.77 -1.16
C LEU A 274 -2.93 10.97 -1.70
N TRP A 275 -2.59 10.34 -2.83
CA TRP A 275 -1.31 10.53 -3.49
C TRP A 275 -1.17 11.90 -4.16
N ILE A 276 -2.24 12.43 -4.77
CA ILE A 276 -2.26 13.81 -5.27
C ILE A 276 -2.04 14.79 -4.11
N TRP A 277 -2.71 14.56 -2.97
CA TRP A 277 -2.48 15.34 -1.76
C TRP A 277 -1.03 15.26 -1.30
N TYR A 278 -0.43 14.08 -1.25
CA TYR A 278 0.99 13.91 -0.93
C TYR A 278 1.90 14.72 -1.86
N PHE A 279 1.65 14.66 -3.17
CA PHE A 279 2.44 15.40 -4.15
C PHE A 279 2.37 16.91 -3.91
N ILE A 280 1.18 17.45 -3.59
CA ILE A 280 0.99 18.86 -3.25
C ILE A 280 1.68 19.19 -1.91
N ALA A 281 1.49 18.34 -0.90
CA ALA A 281 2.02 18.49 0.45
C ALA A 281 3.55 18.45 0.51
N THR A 282 4.20 17.68 -0.37
CA THR A 282 5.66 17.58 -0.45
C THR A 282 6.30 18.76 -1.18
N ASN A 283 5.48 19.61 -1.82
CA ASN A 283 6.00 20.78 -2.50
C ASN A 283 6.14 21.96 -1.53
N ASP A 284 7.35 22.10 -0.96
CA ASP A 284 7.69 23.15 0.00
C ASP A 284 7.50 24.58 -0.53
N SER A 285 7.39 24.77 -1.85
CA SER A 285 7.08 26.09 -2.43
C SER A 285 5.61 26.49 -2.28
N ILE A 286 4.72 25.50 -2.12
CA ILE A 286 3.28 25.70 -2.01
C ILE A 286 2.85 25.60 -0.55
N LEU A 287 3.38 24.62 0.18
CA LEU A 287 3.00 24.32 1.56
C LEU A 287 4.20 24.42 2.51
N SER A 288 3.91 24.70 3.78
CA SER A 288 4.95 24.75 4.80
C SER A 288 5.60 23.38 4.98
N TRP A 289 6.92 23.37 5.15
CA TRP A 289 7.70 22.17 5.52
C TRP A 289 7.11 21.38 6.71
N LYS A 290 6.38 22.04 7.62
CA LYS A 290 5.65 21.37 8.70
C LYS A 290 4.61 20.40 8.14
N ILE A 291 3.87 20.81 7.12
CA ILE A 291 2.87 19.99 6.45
C ILE A 291 3.55 18.83 5.73
N THR A 292 4.69 19.06 5.07
CA THR A 292 5.51 18.01 4.46
C THR A 292 5.86 16.93 5.48
N ALA A 293 6.44 17.33 6.61
CA ALA A 293 6.80 16.41 7.69
C ALA A 293 5.59 15.62 8.20
N TRP A 294 4.48 16.30 8.53
CA TRP A 294 3.25 15.64 8.95
C TRP A 294 2.76 14.61 7.93
N THR A 295 2.82 14.96 6.65
CA THR A 295 2.36 14.12 5.55
C THR A 295 3.17 12.84 5.45
N ASP A 296 4.49 12.90 5.58
CA ASP A 296 5.35 11.73 5.54
C ASP A 296 4.98 10.71 6.63
N TYR A 297 4.76 11.17 7.86
CA TYR A 297 4.44 10.30 9.00
C TYR A 297 3.11 9.56 8.87
N TYR A 298 2.02 10.23 8.46
CA TYR A 298 0.74 9.53 8.36
C TYR A 298 0.56 8.79 7.03
N LEU A 299 1.23 9.22 5.96
CA LEU A 299 1.04 8.59 4.66
C LEU A 299 1.66 7.19 4.61
N MET A 300 2.77 6.97 5.32
CA MET A 300 3.45 5.69 5.30
C MET A 300 2.58 4.55 5.84
N PRO A 301 1.97 4.65 7.05
CA PRO A 301 1.04 3.63 7.51
C PRO A 301 -0.19 3.50 6.61
N ILE A 302 -0.77 4.61 6.13
CA ILE A 302 -1.98 4.56 5.30
C ILE A 302 -1.71 3.82 3.98
N THR A 303 -0.57 4.10 3.34
CA THR A 303 -0.10 3.42 2.12
C THR A 303 0.01 1.92 2.34
N ALA A 304 0.54 1.49 3.48
CA ALA A 304 0.66 0.07 3.78
C ALA A 304 -0.65 -0.59 4.21
N MET A 305 -1.53 0.14 4.89
CA MET A 305 -2.87 -0.31 5.29
C MET A 305 -3.77 -0.52 4.09
N TYR A 306 -3.69 0.34 3.07
CA TYR A 306 -4.62 0.36 1.95
C TYR A 306 -4.78 -1.01 1.23
N PRO A 307 -3.71 -1.69 0.78
CA PRO A 307 -3.78 -3.05 0.24
C PRO A 307 -4.57 -4.02 1.12
N THR A 308 -4.33 -3.97 2.42
CA THR A 308 -4.89 -4.90 3.39
C THR A 308 -6.37 -4.63 3.63
N LEU A 309 -6.78 -3.36 3.64
CA LEU A 309 -8.18 -2.94 3.74
C LEU A 309 -8.98 -3.44 2.54
N VAL A 310 -8.45 -3.24 1.33
CA VAL A 310 -9.12 -3.69 0.09
C VAL A 310 -9.32 -5.21 0.11
N VAL A 311 -8.30 -5.98 0.47
CA VAL A 311 -8.41 -7.45 0.55
C VAL A 311 -9.41 -7.85 1.64
N MET A 312 -9.34 -7.24 2.82
CA MET A 312 -10.24 -7.52 3.92
C MET A 312 -11.70 -7.25 3.53
N ILE A 313 -11.99 -6.10 2.93
CA ILE A 313 -13.34 -5.73 2.47
C ILE A 313 -13.88 -6.75 1.47
N VAL A 314 -13.08 -7.15 0.48
CA VAL A 314 -13.49 -8.15 -0.52
C VAL A 314 -13.79 -9.49 0.17
N THR A 315 -12.97 -9.94 1.11
CA THR A 315 -13.21 -11.19 1.85
C THR A 315 -14.45 -11.14 2.74
N LEU A 316 -14.73 -10.01 3.38
CA LEU A 316 -15.92 -9.83 4.23
C LEU A 316 -17.20 -9.84 3.41
N GLN A 317 -17.21 -9.14 2.27
CA GLN A 317 -18.34 -9.18 1.33
C GLN A 317 -18.61 -10.60 0.86
N ASP A 318 -17.56 -11.38 0.61
CA ASP A 318 -17.73 -12.76 0.17
C ASP A 318 -18.41 -13.65 1.20
N ILE A 319 -18.20 -13.38 2.49
CA ILE A 319 -18.73 -14.16 3.61
C ILE A 319 -20.16 -13.80 3.94
N VAL A 320 -20.47 -12.50 4.04
CA VAL A 320 -21.84 -12.02 4.26
C VAL A 320 -22.77 -12.63 3.21
N LEU A 321 -22.30 -12.71 1.96
CA LEU A 321 -23.09 -13.24 0.87
C LEU A 321 -23.21 -14.77 0.90
N ALA A 322 -22.15 -15.49 1.30
CA ALA A 322 -22.23 -16.93 1.52
C ALA A 322 -23.23 -17.30 2.63
N ASN A 323 -23.36 -16.46 3.66
CA ASN A 323 -24.32 -16.66 4.75
C ASN A 323 -25.77 -16.42 4.31
N VAL A 324 -26.02 -15.46 3.39
CA VAL A 324 -27.37 -15.22 2.85
C VAL A 324 -27.85 -16.39 1.99
N GLU A 325 -26.97 -17.01 1.21
CA GLU A 325 -27.31 -18.18 0.37
C GLU A 325 -27.54 -19.46 1.19
N THR A 326 -26.86 -19.59 2.33
CA THR A 326 -26.94 -20.78 3.21
C THR A 326 -27.92 -20.62 4.36
N SER A 327 -28.50 -19.43 4.55
CA SER A 327 -29.60 -19.24 5.49
C SER A 327 -30.74 -20.16 5.06
N PRO A 328 -31.13 -21.16 5.88
CA PRO A 328 -32.19 -22.10 5.54
C PRO A 328 -33.47 -21.30 5.32
N GLY A 329 -33.78 -21.06 4.05
CA GLY A 329 -34.95 -20.31 3.67
C GLY A 329 -36.16 -21.02 4.22
N VAL A 330 -36.91 -20.29 5.06
CA VAL A 330 -38.35 -20.45 5.26
C VAL A 330 -38.92 -21.02 3.96
N PRO A 331 -39.56 -22.22 3.99
CA PRO A 331 -40.04 -22.86 2.79
C PRO A 331 -40.83 -21.83 2.01
N ARG A 332 -40.31 -21.44 0.84
CA ARG A 332 -41.08 -20.68 -0.12
C ARG A 332 -42.22 -21.61 -0.50
N THR A 333 -43.34 -21.46 0.19
CA THR A 333 -44.63 -21.92 -0.28
C THR A 333 -44.85 -21.20 -1.59
N CYS A 334 -44.31 -21.79 -2.65
CA CYS A 334 -44.71 -21.47 -4.00
C CYS A 334 -46.22 -21.60 -3.96
N PRO A 335 -46.99 -20.54 -4.24
CA PRO A 335 -48.40 -20.70 -4.48
C PRO A 335 -48.47 -21.68 -5.63
N THR A 336 -48.85 -22.91 -5.33
CA THR A 336 -49.21 -23.89 -6.34
C THR A 336 -50.41 -23.28 -7.03
N ALA A 337 -50.14 -22.49 -8.08
CA ALA A 337 -51.13 -22.12 -9.06
C ALA A 337 -51.57 -23.46 -9.65
N ARG A 338 -52.69 -23.95 -9.11
CA ARG A 338 -53.43 -25.10 -9.57
C ARG A 338 -53.96 -24.72 -10.95
N ALA A 339 -53.09 -24.84 -11.95
CA ALA A 339 -53.48 -24.78 -13.34
C ALA A 339 -54.18 -26.10 -13.65
N THR A 340 -55.51 -26.02 -13.66
CA THR A 340 -56.39 -27.01 -14.24
C THR A 340 -56.11 -27.03 -15.75
N THR A 341 -55.14 -27.81 -16.20
CA THR A 341 -55.00 -28.19 -17.61
C THR A 341 -55.81 -29.47 -17.82
N ASP A 342 -57.07 -29.25 -18.17
CA ASP A 342 -57.92 -30.24 -18.82
C ASP A 342 -57.31 -30.59 -20.20
N GLY A 343 -57.49 -31.83 -20.62
CA GLY A 343 -56.67 -32.51 -21.62
C GLY A 343 -56.67 -31.87 -23.01
N MET A 344 -55.48 -31.71 -23.58
CA MET A 344 -55.29 -31.73 -25.03
C MET A 344 -54.29 -32.81 -25.40
N GLU A 345 -54.87 -33.88 -25.92
CA GLU A 345 -54.28 -35.06 -26.53
C GLU A 345 -53.38 -34.64 -27.71
N PHE A 346 -52.06 -34.76 -27.54
CA PHE A 346 -51.11 -34.47 -28.61
C PHE A 346 -51.02 -35.68 -29.54
N LYS A 347 -51.65 -35.55 -30.71
CA LYS A 347 -51.60 -36.52 -31.80
C LYS A 347 -50.17 -36.61 -32.34
N SER A 348 -49.60 -37.81 -32.24
CA SER A 348 -48.36 -38.23 -32.90
C SER A 348 -48.50 -38.05 -34.42
N TYR A 349 -47.81 -37.06 -34.98
CA TYR A 349 -47.57 -36.99 -36.42
C TYR A 349 -46.18 -37.57 -36.71
N SER A 350 -46.20 -38.79 -37.22
CA SER A 350 -45.12 -39.45 -37.92
C SER A 350 -45.07 -38.99 -39.38
N GLU A 351 -43.90 -39.20 -40.00
CA GLU A 351 -43.53 -39.12 -41.44
C GLU A 351 -42.88 -37.83 -41.97
N PRO A 352 -42.08 -37.91 -43.05
CA PRO A 352 -41.21 -39.03 -43.50
C PRO A 352 -39.79 -38.59 -43.87
N GLU A 353 -38.88 -39.57 -43.93
CA GLU A 353 -37.66 -39.54 -44.76
C GLU A 353 -38.04 -39.37 -46.23
N ASP A 354 -37.40 -38.42 -46.92
CA ASP A 354 -37.04 -38.47 -48.35
C ASP A 354 -36.09 -37.28 -48.61
N ALA A 355 -34.80 -37.49 -48.89
CA ALA A 355 -34.21 -37.84 -50.18
C ALA A 355 -33.88 -36.62 -51.08
N SER A 356 -32.60 -36.56 -51.47
CA SER A 356 -32.06 -36.13 -52.78
C SER A 356 -31.65 -34.66 -53.05
N LEU A 357 -30.41 -34.56 -53.57
CA LEU A 357 -29.85 -33.66 -54.62
C LEU A 357 -29.86 -32.13 -54.32
N GLU A 358 -28.76 -31.37 -54.42
CA GLU A 358 -27.64 -31.30 -55.39
C GLU A 358 -26.29 -30.96 -54.72
#